data_AF-A0A843YI47-F1
#
_entry.id   AF-A0A843YI47-F1
#
_cell.length_a   1.000
_cell.length_b   1.000
_cell.length_c   1.000
_cell.angle_alpha   90.00
_cell.angle_beta   90.00
_cell.angle_gamma   90.00
#
_symmetry.space_group_name_H-M   'P 1'
#
loop_
_entity.id
_entity.type
_entity.pdbx_description
1 polymer ?
#
loop_
_entity_poly.entity_id
_entity_poly.type
_entity_poly.pdbx_seq_one_letter_code
_entity_poly.pdbx_strand_id
1 'polypeptide(L)'
;MDHGDMKMDETTIEGAVHAEAVVNSFGEGTVNVSHGPIPEIGWPAMTMDMPLLEGAEMMGEIADGDTVTMMLLKDSNGMYAVGAIVADQ
;
A
#
# COMPACT_ATOMS: atom_id res chain seq x y z
N MET A 1 -21.68 -19.79 2.38
CA MET A 1 -20.61 -18.94 2.93
C MET A 1 -20.09 -18.18 1.72
N ASP A 2 -20.66 -17.00 1.51
CA ASP A 2 -20.42 -16.15 0.34
C ASP A 2 -19.09 -15.43 0.60
N HIS A 3 -18.01 -15.88 -0.05
CA HIS A 3 -16.80 -15.07 -0.11
C HIS A 3 -17.09 -13.96 -1.10
N GLY A 4 -17.32 -12.75 -0.57
CA GLY A 4 -17.62 -11.57 -1.35
C GLY A 4 -16.61 -11.39 -2.47
N ASP A 5 -17.13 -11.35 -3.69
CA ASP A 5 -16.45 -11.03 -4.93
C ASP A 5 -15.91 -9.59 -4.83
N MET A 6 -14.69 -9.44 -4.27
CA MET A 6 -13.99 -8.16 -4.26
C MET A 6 -13.44 -7.94 -5.67
N LYS A 7 -14.20 -7.20 -6.47
CA LYS A 7 -13.80 -6.74 -7.80
C LYS A 7 -12.72 -5.68 -7.69
N MET A 8 -11.51 -6.08 -7.30
CA MET A 8 -10.31 -5.41 -7.80
C MET A 8 -10.04 -6.07 -9.16
N ASP A 9 -10.03 -5.27 -10.24
CA ASP A 9 -9.72 -5.75 -11.58
C ASP A 9 -8.49 -6.67 -11.56
N GLU A 10 -8.65 -7.90 -12.04
CA GLU A 10 -7.62 -8.97 -12.01
C GLU A 10 -6.29 -8.50 -12.63
N THR A 11 -6.39 -7.61 -13.62
CA THR A 11 -5.25 -6.96 -14.30
C THR A 11 -4.46 -5.98 -13.42
N THR A 12 -5.08 -5.40 -12.39
CA THR A 12 -4.42 -4.47 -11.47
C THR A 12 -3.56 -5.23 -10.45
N ILE A 13 -3.90 -6.50 -10.18
CA ILE A 13 -3.15 -7.37 -9.27
C ILE A 13 -1.87 -7.92 -9.93
N GLU A 14 -1.86 -8.15 -11.25
CA GLU A 14 -0.68 -8.62 -11.98
C GLU A 14 0.51 -7.63 -11.98
N GLY A 15 0.25 -6.34 -11.69
CA GLY A 15 1.27 -5.29 -11.59
C GLY A 15 1.46 -4.73 -10.18
N ALA A 16 0.88 -5.38 -9.18
CA ALA A 16 0.97 -4.93 -7.80
C ALA A 16 2.37 -5.17 -7.22
N VAL A 17 2.90 -4.18 -6.51
CA VAL A 17 4.22 -4.23 -5.90
C VAL A 17 4.05 -4.24 -4.40
N HIS A 18 4.60 -5.27 -3.74
CA HIS A 18 4.57 -5.35 -2.29
C HIS A 18 5.82 -4.72 -1.70
N ALA A 19 5.63 -3.87 -0.69
CA ALA A 19 6.74 -3.19 -0.03
C ALA A 19 6.53 -3.18 1.49
N GLU A 20 7.55 -3.59 2.22
CA GLU A 20 7.62 -3.41 3.67
C GLU A 20 7.86 -1.94 4.00
N ALA A 21 7.11 -1.44 4.98
CA ALA A 21 7.26 -0.09 5.46
C ALA A 21 6.88 0.04 6.94
N VAL A 22 7.36 1.11 7.56
CA VAL A 22 6.89 1.55 8.88
C VAL A 22 5.91 2.69 8.68
N VAL A 23 4.73 2.59 9.27
CA VAL A 23 3.74 3.69 9.27
C VAL A 23 4.22 4.78 10.23
N ASN A 24 4.30 6.02 9.76
CA ASN A 24 4.65 7.16 10.60
C ASN A 24 3.41 7.94 11.05
N SER A 25 2.43 8.11 10.14
CA SER A 25 1.15 8.78 10.42
C SER A 25 0.14 8.58 9.28
N PHE A 26 -1.15 8.74 9.58
CA PHE A 26 -2.21 8.84 8.58
C PHE A 26 -2.62 10.30 8.33
N GLY A 27 -2.79 10.66 7.06
CA GLY A 27 -3.29 11.96 6.60
C GLY A 27 -4.63 11.85 5.89
N GLU A 28 -5.14 12.96 5.34
CA GLU A 28 -6.36 12.95 4.53
C GLU A 28 -6.10 12.28 3.18
N GLY A 29 -6.44 10.99 3.07
CA GLY A 29 -6.25 10.20 1.85
C GLY A 29 -4.79 9.83 1.56
N THR A 30 -3.91 9.98 2.55
CA THR A 30 -2.50 9.58 2.45
C THR A 30 -2.05 8.82 3.70
N VAL A 31 -0.98 8.06 3.56
CA VAL A 31 -0.25 7.48 4.69
C VAL A 31 1.22 7.87 4.57
N ASN A 32 1.77 8.47 5.62
CA ASN A 32 3.19 8.74 5.69
C ASN A 32 3.91 7.47 6.13
N VAL A 33 4.85 7.01 5.31
CA VAL A 33 5.56 5.75 5.55
C VAL A 33 7.04 5.89 5.32
N SER A 34 7.81 5.10 6.07
CA SER A 34 9.24 4.89 5.85
C SER A 34 9.42 3.50 5.25
N HIS A 35 9.59 3.42 3.93
CA HIS A 35 9.72 2.14 3.22
C HIS A 35 11.17 1.83 2.86
N GLY A 36 11.49 0.54 2.79
CA GLY A 36 12.78 0.05 2.28
C GLY A 36 12.96 0.32 0.78
N PRO A 37 14.10 -0.03 0.17
CA PRO A 37 14.24 0.07 -1.28
C PRO A 37 13.23 -0.86 -1.97
N ILE A 38 12.63 -0.39 -3.07
CA ILE A 38 11.68 -1.16 -3.89
C ILE A 38 12.27 -1.32 -5.29
N PRO A 39 13.13 -2.33 -5.53
CA PRO A 39 13.88 -2.47 -6.77
C PRO A 39 13.01 -2.66 -8.01
N GLU A 40 11.84 -3.29 -7.85
CA GLU A 40 10.89 -3.58 -8.92
C GLU A 40 10.41 -2.32 -9.65
N ILE A 41 10.35 -1.20 -8.93
CA ILE A 41 9.94 0.11 -9.46
C ILE A 41 11.07 1.14 -9.41
N GLY A 42 12.27 0.72 -9.02
CA GLY A 42 13.47 1.55 -8.95
C GLY A 42 13.45 2.62 -7.86
N TRP A 43 12.62 2.46 -6.82
CA TRP A 43 12.56 3.44 -5.73
C TRP A 43 13.61 3.13 -4.66
N PRO A 44 14.36 4.14 -4.18
CA PRO A 44 15.27 3.96 -3.05
C PRO A 44 14.46 3.81 -1.74
N ALA A 45 15.15 3.46 -0.65
CA ALA A 45 14.56 3.62 0.68
C ALA A 45 14.28 5.11 0.93
N MET A 46 13.07 5.44 1.35
CA MET A 46 12.68 6.81 1.60
C MET A 46 11.47 6.90 2.53
N THR A 47 11.30 8.10 3.10
CA THR A 47 10.12 8.47 3.88
C THR A 47 9.30 9.45 3.06
N MET A 48 8.02 9.14 2.82
CA MET A 48 7.13 9.99 2.04
C MET A 48 5.65 9.75 2.38
N ASP A 49 4.82 10.68 1.95
CA ASP A 49 3.36 10.50 1.90
C ASP A 49 2.98 9.69 0.67
N MET A 50 2.41 8.51 0.89
CA MET A 50 1.84 7.67 -0.16
C MET A 50 0.34 7.91 -0.26
N PRO A 51 -0.20 8.14 -1.47
CA PRO A 51 -1.64 8.27 -1.66
C PRO A 51 -2.33 6.93 -1.40
N LEU A 52 -3.45 6.96 -0.69
CA LEU A 52 -4.34 5.82 -0.52
C LEU A 52 -5.37 5.83 -1.64
N LEU A 53 -5.62 4.69 -2.24
CA LEU A 53 -6.75 4.56 -3.16
C LEU A 53 -8.07 4.69 -2.41
N GLU A 54 -9.09 5.19 -3.11
CA GLU A 54 -10.46 5.15 -2.61
C GLU A 54 -10.88 3.68 -2.44
N GLY A 55 -11.12 3.27 -1.19
CA GLY A 55 -11.39 1.88 -0.85
C GLY A 55 -10.14 1.04 -0.55
N ALA A 56 -8.99 1.66 -0.27
CA ALA A 56 -7.81 0.93 0.18
C ALA A 56 -8.13 0.05 1.40
N GLU A 57 -7.71 -1.21 1.34
CA GLU A 57 -7.99 -2.19 2.38
C GLU A 57 -6.98 -2.11 3.52
N MET A 58 -7.46 -2.10 4.75
CA MET A 58 -6.63 -2.13 5.96
C MET A 58 -6.87 -3.44 6.69
N MET A 59 -5.86 -4.30 6.74
CA MET A 59 -5.95 -5.62 7.38
C MET A 59 -5.17 -5.63 8.68
N GLY A 60 -5.90 -5.62 9.81
CA GLY A 60 -5.34 -5.60 11.15
C GLY A 60 -5.48 -4.24 11.84
N GLU A 61 -5.06 -4.19 13.11
CA GLU A 61 -4.91 -2.94 13.84
C GLU A 61 -3.56 -2.34 13.46
N ILE A 62 -3.60 -1.20 12.76
CA ILE A 62 -2.41 -0.48 12.30
C ILE A 62 -2.32 0.84 13.06
N ALA A 63 -1.20 1.06 13.73
CA ALA A 63 -0.87 2.26 14.45
C ALA A 63 0.45 2.88 13.95
N ASP A 64 0.68 4.13 14.35
CA ASP A 64 1.94 4.81 14.10
C ASP A 64 3.10 4.03 14.77
N GLY A 65 4.14 3.74 13.99
CA GLY A 65 5.29 2.94 14.39
C GLY A 65 5.22 1.47 13.98
N ASP A 66 4.08 0.99 13.49
CA ASP A 66 3.92 -0.41 13.11
C ASP A 66 4.62 -0.72 11.78
N THR A 67 5.18 -1.92 11.72
CA THR A 67 5.68 -2.49 10.46
C THR A 67 4.50 -3.10 9.71
N VAL A 68 4.41 -2.77 8.42
CA VAL A 68 3.31 -3.19 7.54
C VAL A 68 3.84 -3.64 6.20
N THR A 69 3.09 -4.51 5.53
CA THR A 69 3.24 -4.75 4.10
C THR A 69 2.22 -3.92 3.35
N MET A 70 2.69 -3.04 2.46
CA MET A 70 1.84 -2.27 1.56
C MET A 70 1.75 -2.95 0.20
N MET A 71 0.55 -2.95 -0.39
CA MET A 71 0.33 -3.29 -1.79
C MET A 71 0.22 -1.99 -2.59
N LEU A 72 1.20 -1.73 -3.44
CA LEU A 72 1.26 -0.58 -4.33
C LEU A 72 0.69 -0.93 -5.69
N LEU A 73 -0.26 -0.13 -6.15
CA LEU A 73 -0.91 -0.28 -7.45
C LEU A 73 -0.53 0.90 -8.35
N LYS A 74 -0.17 0.58 -9.59
CA LYS A 74 0.19 1.56 -10.60
C LYS A 74 -1.05 1.96 -11.40
N ASP A 75 -1.34 3.25 -11.48
CA ASP A 75 -2.40 3.77 -12.34
C ASP A 75 -1.97 3.89 -13.81
N SER A 76 -2.89 4.31 -14.68
CA SER A 76 -2.63 4.51 -16.11
C SER A 76 -1.66 5.65 -16.42
N ASN A 77 -1.44 6.57 -15.47
CA ASN A 77 -0.47 7.65 -15.56
C ASN A 77 0.93 7.22 -15.08
N GLY A 78 1.03 6.01 -14.53
CA GLY A 78 2.25 5.43 -14.00
C GLY A 78 2.57 5.82 -12.56
N MET A 79 1.60 6.40 -11.85
CA MET A 79 1.70 6.77 -10.43
C MET A 79 1.33 5.58 -9.55
N TYR A 80 2.04 5.43 -8.42
CA TYR A 80 1.75 4.39 -7.44
C TYR A 80 0.92 4.93 -6.28
N ALA A 81 -0.08 4.16 -5.87
CA ALA A 81 -0.90 4.40 -4.70
C ALA A 81 -1.09 3.11 -3.90
N VAL A 82 -1.33 3.25 -2.60
CA VAL A 82 -1.55 2.14 -1.68
C VAL A 82 -2.98 1.63 -1.87
N GLY A 83 -3.10 0.40 -2.34
CA GLY A 83 -4.37 -0.31 -2.49
C GLY A 83 -4.72 -1.18 -1.28
N ALA A 84 -3.71 -1.66 -0.55
CA ALA A 84 -3.91 -2.38 0.70
C ALA A 84 -2.72 -2.19 1.65
N ILE A 85 -2.99 -2.26 2.95
CA ILE A 85 -1.99 -2.34 4.01
C ILE A 85 -2.33 -3.52 4.91
N VAL A 86 -1.32 -4.35 5.19
CA VAL A 86 -1.42 -5.50 6.09
C VAL A 86 -0.45 -5.29 7.24
N ALA A 87 -0.95 -5.34 8.47
CA ALA A 87 -0.10 -5.29 9.66
C ALA A 87 0.78 -6.54 9.77
N ASP A 88 2.08 -6.35 10.03
CA ASP A 88 3.02 -7.44 10.30
C ASP A 88 3.05 -7.68 11.82
N GLN A 89 2.10 -8.46 12.33
CA GLN A 89 1.91 -8.77 13.77
C GLN A 89 2.08 -10.27 14.04
#